data_AF-A0A1Y4J2F7-F1
#
_entry.id   AF-A0A1Y4J2F7-F1
#
_cell.length_a   1.000
_cell.length_b   1.000
_cell.length_c   1.000
_cell.angle_alpha   90.00
_cell.angle_beta   90.00
_cell.angle_gamma   90.00
#
_symmetry.space_group_name_H-M   'P 1'
#
loop_
_entity.id
_entity.type
_entity.pdbx_description
1 polymer ?
#
loop_
_entity_poly.entity_id
_entity_poly.type
_entity_poly.pdbx_seq_one_letter_code
_entity_poly.pdbx_strand_id
1 'polypeptide(L)'
;MIRGITLFICTECKKVFWAPDVEYDAMVYSVPMPCERCGSIRTMPMKLDPFHSDKLNPNKPLEKQLCYYSIYESIWKRIGRPDIDGTADEQYRTGMMFLNGEAWSMRNSEVAFYWFMKAAKRGHAQAQYQVGAMLDRMRYRYKYDKYLEEPPFCCTSYAEGTVYQWISKAVGQGLPEAMCYLGNMYRIGNSVEKGFEKAFEWHQKAIVSGCVESEYALGCMYERGEGVQPDLQKAVRWYEEAAKQRHVKAQAACRRLKE
;
A
#
# COMPACT_ATOMS: atom_id res chain seq x y z
N MET A 1 15.66 -35.36 -8.29
CA MET A 1 16.38 -34.08 -8.43
C MET A 1 16.51 -33.72 -9.91
N ILE A 2 15.71 -32.75 -10.35
CA ILE A 2 15.81 -32.16 -11.69
C ILE A 2 16.75 -30.96 -11.56
N ARG A 3 17.89 -30.98 -12.26
CA ARG A 3 18.74 -29.80 -12.42
C ARG A 3 18.11 -28.89 -13.47
N GLY A 4 17.83 -27.64 -13.12
CA GLY A 4 17.12 -26.70 -13.98
C GLY A 4 17.75 -25.32 -13.99
N ILE A 5 17.57 -24.58 -15.09
CA ILE A 5 17.97 -23.19 -15.19
C ILE A 5 16.92 -22.35 -14.45
N THR A 6 17.32 -21.67 -13.37
CA THR A 6 16.41 -20.83 -12.59
C THR A 6 16.59 -19.36 -12.94
N LEU A 7 15.48 -18.66 -13.16
CA LEU A 7 15.49 -17.23 -13.42
C LEU A 7 15.58 -16.47 -12.11
N PHE A 8 16.57 -15.59 -11.98
CA PHE A 8 16.74 -14.72 -10.83
C PHE A 8 16.46 -13.28 -11.22
N ILE A 9 15.78 -12.54 -10.34
CA ILE A 9 15.74 -11.08 -10.41
C ILE A 9 16.63 -10.51 -9.33
N CYS A 10 17.57 -9.66 -9.72
CA CYS A 10 18.28 -8.86 -8.74
C CYS A 10 17.44 -7.66 -8.34
N THR A 11 17.20 -7.55 -7.05
CA THR A 11 16.36 -6.51 -6.47
C THR A 11 17.08 -5.15 -6.42
N GLU A 12 18.41 -5.13 -6.56
CA GLU A 12 19.22 -3.92 -6.57
C GLU A 12 19.36 -3.32 -7.98
N CYS A 13 19.86 -4.11 -8.93
CA CYS A 13 20.07 -3.68 -10.31
C CYS A 13 18.79 -3.80 -11.18
N LYS A 14 17.72 -4.39 -10.64
CA LYS A 14 16.46 -4.78 -11.33
C LYS A 14 16.69 -5.59 -12.60
N LYS A 15 17.90 -6.18 -12.74
CA LYS A 15 18.27 -7.04 -13.85
C LYS A 15 17.80 -8.46 -13.54
N VAL A 16 17.20 -9.08 -14.54
CA VAL A 16 16.87 -10.49 -14.53
C VAL A 16 18.01 -11.25 -15.21
N PHE A 17 18.47 -12.34 -14.61
CA PHE A 17 19.57 -13.16 -15.12
C PHE A 17 19.35 -14.63 -14.80
N TRP A 18 20.04 -15.50 -15.53
CA TRP A 18 19.91 -16.95 -15.42
C TRP A 18 21.00 -17.51 -14.50
N ALA A 19 20.65 -18.47 -13.64
CA ALA A 19 21.63 -19.25 -12.88
C ALA A 19 21.52 -20.73 -13.28
N PRO A 20 22.60 -21.33 -13.82
CA PRO A 20 22.64 -22.77 -14.08
C PRO A 20 22.79 -23.57 -12.77
N ASP A 21 22.29 -24.82 -12.77
CA ASP A 21 22.53 -25.85 -11.76
C ASP A 21 21.98 -25.61 -10.34
N VAL A 22 20.75 -25.07 -10.21
CA VAL A 22 20.05 -25.03 -8.91
C VAL A 22 19.11 -26.24 -8.79
N GLU A 23 19.31 -27.09 -7.77
CA GLU A 23 18.48 -28.28 -7.53
C GLU A 23 17.11 -27.91 -6.94
N TYR A 24 16.04 -28.31 -7.63
CA TYR A 24 14.66 -27.92 -7.32
C TYR A 24 14.10 -28.44 -5.98
N ASP A 25 14.68 -29.48 -5.39
CA ASP A 25 14.12 -30.19 -4.23
C ASP A 25 14.74 -29.81 -2.87
N ALA A 26 15.85 -29.07 -2.85
CA ALA A 26 16.48 -28.61 -1.62
C ALA A 26 16.29 -27.10 -1.47
N MET A 27 15.25 -26.68 -0.76
CA MET A 27 15.07 -25.30 -0.28
C MET A 27 15.44 -24.21 -1.32
N VAL A 28 14.59 -24.00 -2.33
CA VAL A 28 14.66 -22.87 -3.28
C VAL A 28 14.46 -21.49 -2.59
N TYR A 29 14.61 -21.41 -1.27
CA TYR A 29 14.30 -20.24 -0.45
C TYR A 29 15.52 -19.45 0.02
N SER A 30 16.76 -19.92 -0.18
CA SER A 30 17.86 -19.39 0.66
C SER A 30 19.23 -19.19 0.00
N VAL A 31 19.44 -19.52 -1.27
CA VAL A 31 20.75 -19.28 -1.91
C VAL A 31 20.66 -18.11 -2.89
N PRO A 32 21.02 -16.89 -2.45
CA PRO A 32 21.16 -15.75 -3.33
C PRO A 32 22.30 -15.95 -4.34
N MET A 33 22.06 -15.61 -5.61
CA MET A 33 23.04 -15.64 -6.69
C MET A 33 23.56 -14.23 -6.98
N PRO A 34 24.87 -14.00 -7.20
CA PRO A 34 25.36 -12.66 -7.52
C PRO A 34 24.77 -12.10 -8.85
N CYS A 35 24.18 -10.88 -8.84
CA CYS A 35 23.73 -10.17 -10.04
C CYS A 35 24.91 -10.01 -10.99
N GLU A 36 24.83 -10.55 -12.20
CA GLU A 36 25.88 -10.39 -13.23
C GLU A 36 26.18 -8.92 -13.59
N ARG A 37 25.27 -7.99 -13.28
CA ARG A 37 25.42 -6.57 -13.61
C ARG A 37 25.99 -5.73 -12.47
N CYS A 38 25.65 -6.01 -11.21
CA CYS A 38 26.11 -5.21 -10.07
C CYS A 38 26.84 -6.00 -8.99
N GLY A 39 27.04 -7.32 -9.18
CA GLY A 39 27.64 -8.22 -8.20
C GLY A 39 26.79 -8.48 -6.96
N SER A 40 25.63 -7.85 -6.84
CA SER A 40 24.79 -7.94 -5.65
C SER A 40 24.18 -9.33 -5.50
N ILE A 41 24.38 -9.93 -4.33
CA ILE A 41 23.70 -11.17 -3.92
C ILE A 41 22.23 -10.93 -3.55
N ARG A 42 21.69 -9.72 -3.69
CA ARG A 42 20.27 -9.45 -3.44
C ARG A 42 19.44 -9.92 -4.64
N THR A 43 19.24 -11.22 -4.76
CA THR A 43 18.56 -11.82 -5.92
C THR A 43 17.55 -12.85 -5.49
N MET A 44 16.40 -12.87 -6.17
CA MET A 44 15.29 -13.75 -5.84
C MET A 44 15.00 -14.71 -7.00
N PRO A 45 14.85 -16.01 -6.71
CA PRO A 45 14.41 -16.97 -7.72
C PRO A 45 12.95 -16.69 -8.06
N MET A 46 12.66 -16.54 -9.35
CA MET A 46 11.31 -16.38 -9.85
C MET A 46 10.69 -17.77 -10.06
N LYS A 47 9.58 -18.08 -9.37
CA LYS A 47 8.78 -19.28 -9.66
C LYS A 47 8.15 -19.14 -11.04
N LEU A 48 8.83 -19.66 -12.04
CA LEU A 48 8.29 -19.85 -13.37
C LEU A 48 7.65 -21.23 -13.43
N ASP A 49 6.47 -21.29 -14.03
CA ASP A 49 5.95 -22.53 -14.55
C ASP A 49 7.01 -23.12 -15.50
N PRO A 50 7.57 -24.32 -15.22
CA PRO A 50 8.78 -24.84 -15.84
C PRO A 50 8.70 -24.98 -17.38
N PHE A 51 7.52 -24.86 -17.97
CA PHE A 51 7.34 -24.91 -19.42
C PHE A 51 7.58 -23.58 -20.16
N HIS A 52 7.78 -22.47 -19.44
CA HIS A 52 7.79 -21.13 -20.06
C HIS A 52 9.07 -20.31 -19.81
N SER A 53 9.95 -20.74 -18.90
CA SER A 53 11.20 -20.05 -18.56
C SER A 53 12.08 -19.79 -19.78
N ASP A 54 12.24 -20.78 -20.64
CA ASP A 54 13.24 -20.79 -21.72
C ASP A 54 12.98 -19.75 -22.84
N LYS A 55 11.86 -19.02 -22.76
CA LYS A 55 11.45 -17.99 -23.73
C LYS A 55 11.72 -16.56 -23.27
N LEU A 56 12.22 -16.34 -22.04
CA LEU A 56 12.52 -15.01 -21.51
C LEU A 56 13.95 -14.54 -21.89
N ASN A 57 14.03 -13.39 -22.53
CA ASN A 57 15.27 -12.74 -22.95
C ASN A 57 15.77 -11.77 -21.87
N PRO A 58 16.90 -12.05 -21.18
CA PRO A 58 17.38 -11.23 -20.05
C PRO A 58 17.80 -9.81 -20.43
N ASN A 59 17.94 -9.51 -21.73
CA ASN A 59 18.36 -8.20 -22.23
C ASN A 59 17.20 -7.24 -22.58
N LYS A 60 15.94 -7.64 -22.35
CA LYS A 60 14.76 -6.79 -22.55
C LYS A 60 14.07 -6.48 -21.20
N PRO A 61 13.36 -5.34 -21.05
CA PRO A 61 12.59 -5.04 -19.85
C PRO A 61 11.60 -6.16 -19.53
N LEU A 62 11.58 -6.63 -18.29
CA LEU A 62 10.78 -7.78 -17.86
C LEU A 62 9.27 -7.52 -18.08
N GLU A 63 8.81 -6.29 -17.94
CA GLU A 63 7.43 -5.85 -18.16
C GLU A 63 6.97 -6.07 -19.62
N LYS A 64 7.89 -5.95 -20.59
CA LYS A 64 7.63 -6.19 -22.02
C LYS A 64 7.65 -7.66 -22.41
N GLN A 65 8.08 -8.54 -21.51
CA GLN A 65 8.24 -9.97 -21.78
C GLN A 65 7.23 -10.79 -21.00
N LEU A 66 6.91 -10.35 -19.78
CA LEU A 66 5.80 -10.88 -19.01
C LEU A 66 4.45 -10.64 -19.70
N CYS A 67 4.32 -9.65 -20.59
CA CYS A 67 3.07 -9.44 -21.34
C CYS A 67 2.65 -10.63 -22.23
N TYR A 68 3.56 -11.57 -22.51
CA TYR A 68 3.32 -12.80 -23.28
C TYR A 68 3.00 -14.03 -22.42
N TYR A 69 3.05 -13.95 -21.08
CA TYR A 69 2.66 -15.04 -20.18
C TYR A 69 1.13 -15.09 -20.03
N SER A 70 0.48 -16.25 -20.11
CA SER A 70 -1.00 -16.36 -20.14
C SER A 70 -1.76 -15.59 -19.04
N ILE A 71 -1.22 -15.55 -17.81
CA ILE A 71 -1.77 -14.76 -16.69
C ILE A 71 -1.73 -13.26 -17.01
N TYR A 72 -0.65 -12.77 -17.60
CA TYR A 72 -0.50 -11.40 -18.03
C TYR A 72 -1.19 -11.13 -19.37
N GLU A 73 -1.07 -12.02 -20.36
CA GLU A 73 -1.67 -11.89 -21.69
C GLU A 73 -3.20 -11.80 -21.61
N SER A 74 -3.84 -12.50 -20.67
CA SER A 74 -5.28 -12.41 -20.41
C SER A 74 -5.69 -11.08 -19.75
N ILE A 75 -4.86 -10.57 -18.83
CA ILE A 75 -5.00 -9.24 -18.21
C ILE A 75 -4.80 -8.14 -19.28
N TRP A 76 -3.73 -8.22 -20.09
CA TRP A 76 -3.36 -7.21 -21.08
C TRP A 76 -4.18 -7.25 -22.38
N LYS A 77 -4.69 -8.41 -22.82
CA LYS A 77 -5.62 -8.52 -23.97
C LYS A 77 -6.97 -7.88 -23.68
N ARG A 78 -7.43 -7.89 -22.42
CA ARG A 78 -8.77 -7.39 -22.06
C ARG A 78 -8.81 -5.93 -21.63
N ILE A 79 -7.71 -5.42 -21.05
CA ILE A 79 -7.57 -3.99 -20.73
C ILE A 79 -7.26 -3.17 -22.01
N GLY A 80 -6.94 -3.86 -23.13
CA GLY A 80 -6.69 -3.29 -24.45
C GLY A 80 -5.38 -2.53 -24.46
N ARG A 81 -4.26 -3.17 -24.86
CA ARG A 81 -2.87 -2.65 -24.77
C ARG A 81 -2.81 -1.15 -24.51
N PRO A 82 -2.91 -0.72 -23.24
CA PRO A 82 -2.69 0.66 -22.91
C PRO A 82 -1.18 0.78 -23.00
N ASP A 83 -0.74 1.73 -23.80
CA ASP A 83 0.55 2.39 -23.67
C ASP A 83 1.03 2.27 -22.23
N ILE A 84 2.29 1.86 -22.07
CA ILE A 84 2.92 1.38 -20.83
C ILE A 84 2.85 2.42 -19.67
N ASP A 85 2.32 3.61 -19.96
CA ASP A 85 2.04 4.74 -19.08
C ASP A 85 0.61 5.29 -19.21
N GLY A 86 -0.42 4.42 -19.25
CA GLY A 86 -1.83 4.81 -19.09
C GLY A 86 -2.02 5.82 -17.94
N THR A 87 -3.07 6.63 -17.99
CA THR A 87 -3.28 7.79 -17.09
C THR A 87 -3.10 7.44 -15.62
N ALA A 88 -2.76 8.43 -14.79
CA ALA A 88 -2.58 8.19 -13.35
C ALA A 88 -3.86 7.59 -12.71
N ASP A 89 -5.04 7.91 -13.25
CA ASP A 89 -6.33 7.35 -12.84
C ASP A 89 -6.45 5.86 -13.19
N GLU A 90 -6.03 5.44 -14.39
CA GLU A 90 -6.05 4.03 -14.81
C GLU A 90 -5.07 3.20 -13.98
N GLN A 91 -3.91 3.77 -13.67
CA GLN A 91 -2.94 3.17 -12.76
C GLN A 91 -3.54 3.00 -11.37
N TYR A 92 -4.21 4.03 -10.83
CA TYR A 92 -4.91 3.96 -9.56
C TYR A 92 -6.03 2.90 -9.57
N ARG A 93 -6.90 2.88 -10.59
CA ARG A 93 -7.97 1.87 -10.73
C ARG A 93 -7.40 0.46 -10.76
N THR A 94 -6.31 0.25 -11.49
CA THR A 94 -5.61 -1.04 -11.55
C THR A 94 -5.10 -1.44 -10.17
N GLY A 95 -4.48 -0.50 -9.43
CA GLY A 95 -4.06 -0.73 -8.05
C GLY A 95 -5.23 -1.14 -7.13
N MET A 96 -6.39 -0.49 -7.28
CA MET A 96 -7.60 -0.83 -6.52
C MET A 96 -8.13 -2.22 -6.84
N MET A 97 -8.11 -2.65 -8.10
CA MET A 97 -8.51 -4.01 -8.50
C MET A 97 -7.69 -5.07 -7.75
N PHE A 98 -6.36 -4.94 -7.74
CA PHE A 98 -5.47 -5.86 -7.04
C PHE A 98 -5.60 -5.78 -5.51
N LEU A 99 -5.90 -4.59 -4.96
CA LEU A 99 -6.09 -4.43 -3.51
C LEU A 99 -7.37 -5.15 -3.04
N ASN A 100 -8.44 -5.02 -3.81
CA ASN A 100 -9.76 -5.56 -3.47
C ASN A 100 -9.91 -7.03 -3.88
N GLY A 101 -9.09 -7.52 -4.83
CA GLY A 101 -9.25 -8.85 -5.41
C GLY A 101 -10.50 -8.92 -6.30
N GLU A 102 -10.83 -7.82 -6.97
CA GLU A 102 -12.01 -7.70 -7.82
C GLU A 102 -11.75 -8.24 -9.23
N ALA A 103 -12.84 -8.53 -9.95
CA ALA A 103 -12.85 -8.82 -11.38
C ALA A 103 -11.69 -9.74 -11.82
N TRP A 104 -11.58 -10.90 -11.16
CA TRP A 104 -10.69 -12.01 -11.52
C TRP A 104 -9.22 -11.87 -11.08
N SER A 105 -8.85 -10.77 -10.41
CA SER A 105 -7.52 -10.62 -9.81
C SER A 105 -7.46 -11.27 -8.42
N MET A 106 -6.46 -12.12 -8.15
CA MET A 106 -6.17 -12.51 -6.77
C MET A 106 -5.70 -11.26 -6.00
N ARG A 107 -6.23 -11.07 -4.78
CA ARG A 107 -5.81 -9.98 -3.91
C ARG A 107 -4.28 -10.01 -3.77
N ASN A 108 -3.62 -8.94 -4.20
CA ASN A 108 -2.17 -8.81 -4.15
C ASN A 108 -1.79 -7.37 -3.77
N SER A 109 -1.43 -7.18 -2.51
CA SER A 109 -1.06 -5.88 -1.96
C SER A 109 0.23 -5.31 -2.55
N GLU A 110 1.16 -6.15 -3.00
CA GLU A 110 2.44 -5.71 -3.57
C GLU A 110 2.25 -5.14 -4.98
N VAL A 111 1.46 -5.84 -5.81
CA VAL A 111 1.09 -5.37 -7.15
C VAL A 111 0.23 -4.10 -7.05
N ALA A 112 -0.70 -4.04 -6.09
CA ALA A 112 -1.47 -2.84 -5.81
C ALA A 112 -0.55 -1.65 -5.45
N PHE A 113 0.40 -1.88 -4.53
CA PHE A 113 1.36 -0.85 -4.11
C PHE A 113 2.20 -0.33 -5.29
N TYR A 114 2.67 -1.21 -6.17
CA TYR A 114 3.41 -0.81 -7.39
C TYR A 114 2.60 0.16 -8.27
N TRP A 115 1.34 -0.17 -8.53
CA TRP A 115 0.46 0.67 -9.35
C TRP A 115 0.11 1.99 -8.66
N PHE A 116 -0.11 1.97 -7.35
CA PHE A 116 -0.30 3.20 -6.58
C PHE A 116 0.95 4.06 -6.58
N MET A 117 2.15 3.49 -6.47
CA MET A 117 3.40 4.25 -6.55
C MET A 117 3.55 4.94 -7.91
N LYS A 118 3.25 4.25 -9.02
CA LYS A 118 3.27 4.87 -10.35
C LYS A 118 2.29 6.04 -10.46
N ALA A 119 1.04 5.85 -10.06
CA ALA A 119 0.02 6.88 -10.08
C ALA A 119 0.37 8.06 -9.16
N ALA A 120 0.90 7.78 -7.96
CA ALA A 120 1.27 8.76 -6.95
C ALA A 120 2.43 9.65 -7.42
N LYS A 121 3.43 9.07 -8.10
CA LYS A 121 4.54 9.82 -8.72
C LYS A 121 4.07 10.79 -9.79
N ARG A 122 2.96 10.46 -10.47
CA ARG A 122 2.30 11.34 -11.46
C ARG A 122 1.36 12.35 -10.83
N GLY A 123 1.23 12.39 -9.51
CA GLY A 123 0.42 13.38 -8.80
C GLY A 123 -0.97 12.90 -8.37
N HIS A 124 -1.38 11.65 -8.62
CA HIS A 124 -2.74 11.21 -8.28
C HIS A 124 -3.00 11.20 -6.75
N ALA A 125 -3.91 12.06 -6.28
CA ALA A 125 -4.14 12.31 -4.85
C ALA A 125 -4.48 11.03 -4.05
N GLN A 126 -5.44 10.23 -4.51
CA GLN A 126 -5.83 9.00 -3.82
C GLN A 126 -4.71 7.96 -3.85
N ALA A 127 -3.86 7.97 -4.88
CA ALA A 127 -2.76 7.01 -4.97
C ALA A 127 -1.66 7.38 -3.97
N GLN A 128 -1.37 8.68 -3.81
CA GLN A 128 -0.46 9.18 -2.77
C GLN A 128 -0.95 8.80 -1.38
N TYR A 129 -2.26 8.94 -1.12
CA TYR A 129 -2.87 8.47 0.11
C TYR A 129 -2.71 6.95 0.31
N GLN A 130 -3.03 6.14 -0.71
CA GLN A 130 -2.90 4.68 -0.62
C GLN A 130 -1.45 4.25 -0.36
N VAL A 131 -0.48 4.87 -1.03
CA VAL A 131 0.96 4.64 -0.78
C VAL A 131 1.30 4.94 0.67
N GLY A 132 0.93 6.13 1.17
CA GLY A 132 1.20 6.52 2.56
C GLY A 132 0.59 5.55 3.57
N ALA A 133 -0.69 5.21 3.38
CA ALA A 133 -1.40 4.28 4.26
C ALA A 133 -0.82 2.85 4.22
N MET A 134 -0.40 2.37 3.04
CA MET A 134 0.23 1.06 2.91
C MET A 134 1.61 1.02 3.59
N LEU A 135 2.43 2.05 3.41
CA LEU A 135 3.73 2.16 4.08
C LEU A 135 3.58 2.17 5.60
N ASP A 136 2.59 2.87 6.13
CA ASP A 136 2.34 2.93 7.56
C ASP A 136 1.87 1.58 8.13
N ARG A 137 0.99 0.86 7.41
CA ARG A 137 0.56 -0.51 7.77
C ARG A 137 1.72 -1.49 7.75
N MET A 138 2.62 -1.38 6.77
CA MET A 138 3.81 -2.22 6.67
C MET A 138 4.76 -1.98 7.84
N ARG A 139 5.00 -0.70 8.18
CA ARG A 139 5.81 -0.31 9.34
C ARG A 139 5.20 -0.81 10.65
N TYR A 140 3.88 -0.69 10.80
CA TYR A 140 3.17 -1.19 11.96
C TYR A 140 3.31 -2.71 12.10
N ARG A 141 3.11 -3.47 11.00
CA ARG A 141 3.31 -4.92 11.00
C ARG A 141 4.72 -5.31 11.46
N TYR A 142 5.74 -4.65 10.92
CA TYR A 142 7.13 -4.91 11.30
C TYR A 142 7.42 -4.62 12.78
N LYS A 143 6.84 -3.54 13.35
CA LYS A 143 7.06 -3.18 14.75
C LYS A 143 6.53 -4.21 15.75
N TYR A 144 5.47 -4.94 15.40
CA TYR A 144 4.75 -5.81 16.35
C TYR A 144 4.84 -7.30 16.04
N ASP A 145 5.38 -7.69 14.88
CA ASP A 145 5.62 -9.08 14.53
C ASP A 145 7.07 -9.45 14.84
N LYS A 146 7.29 -10.07 16.00
CA LYS A 146 8.61 -10.45 16.53
C LYS A 146 9.33 -11.48 15.65
N TYR A 147 8.62 -12.16 14.75
CA TYR A 147 9.15 -13.24 13.90
C TYR A 147 9.37 -12.80 12.44
N LEU A 148 9.04 -11.56 12.09
CA LEU A 148 9.47 -10.96 10.83
C LEU A 148 10.88 -10.40 11.01
N GLU A 149 11.89 -11.22 10.69
CA GLU A 149 13.30 -10.79 10.73
C GLU A 149 13.57 -9.58 9.82
N GLU A 150 12.75 -9.38 8.79
CA GLU A 150 12.81 -8.24 7.88
C GLU A 150 11.40 -7.74 7.51
N PRO A 151 11.17 -6.43 7.30
CA PRO A 151 9.90 -5.94 6.76
C PRO A 151 9.66 -6.60 5.39
N PRO A 152 8.41 -6.92 4.98
CA PRO A 152 8.16 -7.54 3.68
C PRO A 152 8.94 -6.84 2.56
N PHE A 153 9.96 -7.53 2.06
CA PHE A 153 11.17 -6.97 1.45
C PHE A 153 10.92 -6.20 0.13
N CYS A 154 9.75 -6.42 -0.49
CA CYS A 154 9.43 -5.95 -1.83
C CYS A 154 8.92 -4.50 -1.86
N CYS A 155 8.29 -3.99 -0.79
CA CYS A 155 7.63 -2.68 -0.84
C CYS A 155 8.52 -1.53 -0.32
N THR A 156 9.38 -1.79 0.66
CA THR A 156 10.28 -0.78 1.26
C THR A 156 11.44 -0.38 0.35
N SER A 157 11.83 -1.26 -0.58
CA SER A 157 12.87 -0.99 -1.59
C SER A 157 12.39 -0.09 -2.74
N TYR A 158 11.07 -0.10 -3.01
CA TYR A 158 10.42 0.80 -4.00
C TYR A 158 9.81 2.04 -3.37
N ALA A 159 9.68 2.07 -2.03
CA ALA A 159 9.17 3.20 -1.29
C ALA A 159 10.13 4.39 -1.39
N GLU A 160 9.77 5.34 -2.24
CA GLU A 160 10.44 6.65 -2.26
C GLU A 160 9.68 7.58 -1.32
N GLY A 161 10.34 8.11 -0.30
CA GLY A 161 9.76 9.08 0.64
C GLY A 161 9.05 8.45 1.84
N THR A 162 8.77 9.30 2.84
CA THR A 162 8.18 8.88 4.12
C THR A 162 6.65 8.82 4.06
N VAL A 163 6.04 8.09 5.00
CA VAL A 163 4.57 8.10 5.21
C VAL A 163 4.04 9.54 5.26
N TYR A 164 4.69 10.38 6.08
CA TYR A 164 4.31 11.78 6.23
C TYR A 164 4.38 12.56 4.92
N GLN A 165 5.42 12.35 4.09
CA GLN A 165 5.55 13.05 2.82
C GLN A 165 4.42 12.71 1.85
N TRP A 166 4.07 11.43 1.71
CA TRP A 166 2.98 11.02 0.81
C TRP A 166 1.61 11.49 1.29
N ILE A 167 1.34 11.35 2.59
CA ILE A 167 0.09 11.86 3.19
C ILE A 167 0.02 13.38 3.04
N SER A 168 1.12 14.11 3.27
CA SER A 168 1.16 15.58 3.12
C SER A 168 0.90 16.01 1.68
N LYS A 169 1.40 15.28 0.67
CA LYS A 169 1.08 15.56 -0.74
C LYS A 169 -0.41 15.36 -1.04
N ALA A 170 -1.02 14.29 -0.53
CA ALA A 170 -2.45 14.05 -0.68
C ALA A 170 -3.30 15.11 0.05
N VAL A 171 -2.87 15.54 1.25
CA VAL A 171 -3.48 16.65 1.99
C VAL A 171 -3.39 17.96 1.22
N GLY A 172 -2.23 18.25 0.61
CA GLY A 172 -2.04 19.43 -0.24
C GLY A 172 -2.95 19.48 -1.46
N GLN A 173 -3.50 18.33 -1.87
CA GLN A 173 -4.51 18.22 -2.93
C GLN A 173 -5.96 18.23 -2.42
N GLY A 174 -6.17 18.48 -1.12
CA GLY A 174 -7.50 18.61 -0.53
C GLY A 174 -8.22 17.29 -0.27
N LEU A 175 -7.51 16.15 -0.26
CA LEU A 175 -8.14 14.84 -0.04
C LEU A 175 -8.63 14.68 1.42
N PRO A 176 -9.95 14.56 1.68
CA PRO A 176 -10.50 14.52 3.04
C PRO A 176 -10.00 13.31 3.84
N GLU A 177 -9.86 12.15 3.18
CA GLU A 177 -9.35 10.92 3.78
C GLU A 177 -7.90 11.06 4.22
N ALA A 178 -7.08 11.81 3.47
CA ALA A 178 -5.69 12.08 3.85
C ALA A 178 -5.60 13.02 5.06
N MET A 179 -6.47 14.03 5.15
CA MET A 179 -6.54 14.92 6.32
C MET A 179 -6.96 14.14 7.57
N CYS A 180 -7.98 13.30 7.45
CA CYS A 180 -8.40 12.41 8.53
C CYS A 180 -7.29 11.45 8.95
N TYR A 181 -6.54 10.92 7.99
CA TYR A 181 -5.41 10.03 8.27
C TYR A 181 -4.29 10.76 9.01
N LEU A 182 -3.96 11.99 8.59
CA LEU A 182 -2.97 12.82 9.26
C LEU A 182 -3.38 13.16 10.70
N GLY A 183 -4.67 13.45 10.93
CA GLY A 183 -5.23 13.61 12.27
C GLY A 183 -5.00 12.37 13.14
N ASN A 184 -5.30 11.18 12.60
CA ASN A 184 -5.05 9.92 13.29
C ASN A 184 -3.54 9.65 13.55
N MET A 185 -2.66 10.02 12.61
CA MET A 185 -1.21 9.92 12.80
C MET A 185 -0.74 10.73 14.01
N TYR A 186 -1.19 11.98 14.14
CA TYR A 186 -0.90 12.82 15.32
C TYR A 186 -1.56 12.29 16.59
N ARG A 187 -2.78 11.74 16.50
CA ARG A 187 -3.51 11.22 17.67
C ARG A 187 -2.83 9.99 18.25
N ILE A 188 -2.30 9.11 17.40
CA ILE A 188 -1.64 7.86 17.81
C ILE A 188 -0.14 8.10 18.09
N GLY A 189 0.50 9.03 17.38
CA GLY A 189 1.96 9.18 17.36
C GLY A 189 2.64 8.15 16.46
N ASN A 190 1.95 7.65 15.43
CA ASN A 190 2.55 6.74 14.45
C ASN A 190 3.13 7.55 13.29
N SER A 191 4.42 7.38 13.03
CA SER A 191 5.16 8.08 11.96
C SER A 191 5.31 9.60 12.10
N VAL A 192 4.67 10.23 13.10
CA VAL A 192 4.88 11.61 13.57
C VAL A 192 4.86 11.63 15.10
N GLU A 193 5.39 12.70 15.70
CA GLU A 193 5.28 12.91 17.15
C GLU A 193 3.80 13.06 17.55
N LYS A 194 3.41 12.37 18.63
CA LYS A 194 2.04 12.39 19.14
C LYS A 194 1.68 13.80 19.59
N GLY A 195 0.53 14.30 19.15
CA GLY A 195 0.03 15.62 19.52
C GLY A 195 -1.47 15.69 19.35
N PHE A 196 -2.21 15.63 20.46
CA PHE A 196 -3.67 15.60 20.40
C PHE A 196 -4.29 16.91 19.90
N GLU A 197 -3.69 18.06 20.21
CA GLU A 197 -4.16 19.36 19.69
C GLU A 197 -4.05 19.41 18.16
N LYS A 198 -2.90 19.02 17.60
CA LYS A 198 -2.72 18.91 16.14
C LYS A 198 -3.68 17.90 15.52
N ALA A 199 -3.91 16.76 16.17
CA ALA A 199 -4.89 15.79 15.71
C ALA A 199 -6.29 16.40 15.62
N PHE A 200 -6.68 17.17 16.65
CA PHE A 200 -7.98 17.82 16.73
C PHE A 200 -8.16 18.82 15.57
N GLU A 201 -7.17 19.68 15.34
CA GLU A 201 -7.18 20.65 14.23
C GLU A 201 -7.29 19.96 12.85
N TRP A 202 -6.56 18.87 12.63
CA TRP A 202 -6.62 18.14 11.37
C TRP A 202 -7.97 17.45 11.15
N HIS A 203 -8.58 16.91 12.20
CA HIS A 203 -9.92 16.36 12.11
C HIS A 203 -10.96 17.44 11.82
N GLN A 204 -10.84 18.65 12.39
CA GLN A 204 -11.71 19.78 12.02
C GLN A 204 -11.57 20.14 10.53
N LYS A 205 -10.35 20.22 10.00
CA LYS A 205 -10.10 20.48 8.57
C LYS A 205 -10.69 19.39 7.67
N ALA A 206 -10.58 18.12 8.09
CA ALA A 206 -11.13 16.99 7.36
C ALA A 206 -12.67 17.02 7.31
N ILE A 207 -13.34 17.43 8.39
CA ILE A 207 -14.81 17.60 8.43
C ILE A 207 -15.26 18.70 7.47
N VAL A 208 -14.57 19.84 7.46
CA VAL A 208 -14.85 20.93 6.50
C VAL A 208 -14.70 20.44 5.04
N SER A 209 -13.83 19.44 4.82
CA SER A 209 -13.63 18.80 3.52
C SER A 209 -14.58 17.62 3.27
N GLY A 210 -15.53 17.33 4.17
CA GLY A 210 -16.55 16.27 4.00
C GLY A 210 -16.18 14.89 4.56
N CYS A 211 -15.18 14.79 5.45
CA CYS A 211 -14.79 13.51 6.03
C CYS A 211 -15.63 13.10 7.25
N VAL A 212 -16.58 12.18 7.05
CA VAL A 212 -17.45 11.62 8.10
C VAL A 212 -16.67 10.87 9.19
N GLU A 213 -15.59 10.15 8.81
CA GLU A 213 -14.76 9.43 9.81
C GLU A 213 -14.11 10.41 10.80
N SER A 214 -13.86 11.67 10.39
CA SER A 214 -13.32 12.70 11.29
C SER A 214 -14.36 13.26 12.25
N GLU A 215 -15.64 13.29 11.90
CA GLU A 215 -16.72 13.62 12.85
C GLU A 215 -16.75 12.59 13.99
N TYR A 216 -16.67 11.30 13.64
CA TYR A 216 -16.54 10.23 14.64
C TYR A 216 -15.25 10.35 15.47
N ALA A 217 -14.13 10.71 14.84
CA ALA A 217 -12.86 10.91 15.55
C ALA A 217 -12.94 12.08 16.55
N LEU A 218 -13.56 13.21 16.19
CA LEU A 218 -13.80 14.31 17.13
C LEU A 218 -14.72 13.88 18.29
N GLY A 219 -15.76 13.09 18.01
CA GLY A 219 -16.58 12.49 19.05
C GLY A 219 -15.76 11.67 20.06
N CYS A 220 -14.84 10.84 19.56
CA CYS A 220 -13.91 10.08 20.40
C CYS A 220 -12.98 10.98 21.22
N MET A 221 -12.49 12.07 20.62
CA MET A 221 -11.57 12.98 21.29
C MET A 221 -12.26 13.77 22.41
N TYR A 222 -13.50 14.22 22.21
CA TYR A 222 -14.31 14.83 23.26
C TYR A 222 -14.69 13.84 24.36
N GLU A 223 -14.98 12.59 24.02
CA GLU A 223 -15.30 11.57 25.03
C GLU A 223 -14.10 11.29 25.95
N ARG A 224 -12.89 11.28 25.40
CA ARG A 224 -11.65 10.89 26.10
C ARG A 224 -10.85 12.07 26.65
N GLY A 225 -11.20 13.30 26.29
CA GLY A 225 -10.37 14.47 26.56
C GLY A 225 -9.03 14.49 25.81
N GLU A 226 -8.98 13.90 24.62
CA GLU A 226 -7.75 13.88 23.81
C GLU A 226 -7.58 15.25 23.11
N GLY A 227 -6.75 16.14 23.67
CA GLY A 227 -6.44 17.44 23.05
C GLY A 227 -7.51 18.52 23.24
N VAL A 228 -8.57 18.20 23.96
CA VAL A 228 -9.66 19.08 24.37
C VAL A 228 -10.16 18.67 25.75
N GLN A 229 -10.87 19.55 26.44
CA GLN A 229 -11.55 19.17 27.68
C GLN A 229 -12.63 18.12 27.39
N PRO A 230 -12.72 17.03 28.20
CA PRO A 230 -13.77 16.04 28.05
C PRO A 230 -15.17 16.67 28.07
N ASP A 231 -16.00 16.32 27.11
CA ASP A 231 -17.36 16.85 26.97
C ASP A 231 -18.25 15.80 26.30
N LEU A 232 -18.95 15.01 27.12
CA LEU A 232 -19.83 13.94 26.64
C LEU A 232 -20.98 14.45 25.80
N GLN A 233 -21.50 15.66 26.07
CA GLN A 233 -22.57 16.23 25.27
C GLN A 233 -22.09 16.56 23.86
N LYS A 234 -20.89 17.16 23.73
CA LYS A 234 -20.27 17.38 22.41
C LYS A 234 -19.91 16.05 21.73
N ALA A 235 -19.41 15.07 22.47
CA ALA A 235 -19.11 13.75 21.92
C ALA A 235 -20.35 13.11 21.28
N VAL A 236 -21.49 13.10 21.99
CA VAL A 236 -22.76 12.56 21.49
C VAL A 236 -23.23 13.34 20.25
N ARG A 237 -23.16 14.67 20.25
CA ARG A 237 -23.52 15.48 19.06
C ARG A 237 -22.70 15.10 17.83
N TRP A 238 -21.38 14.96 17.97
CA TRP A 238 -20.51 14.55 16.87
C TRP A 238 -20.80 13.13 16.39
N TYR A 239 -21.08 12.20 17.31
CA TYR A 239 -21.50 10.85 16.94
C TYR A 239 -22.84 10.84 16.22
N GLU A 240 -23.80 11.69 16.61
CA GLU A 240 -25.10 11.80 15.95
C GLU A 240 -24.96 12.31 14.50
N GLU A 241 -24.14 13.34 14.26
CA GLU A 241 -23.88 13.82 12.90
C GLU A 241 -23.26 12.73 12.02
N ALA A 242 -22.24 12.02 12.52
CA ALA A 242 -21.64 10.91 11.77
C ALA A 242 -22.65 9.76 11.56
N ALA A 243 -23.49 9.47 12.56
CA ALA A 243 -24.50 8.41 12.50
C ALA A 243 -25.62 8.70 11.48
N LYS A 244 -26.02 9.98 11.31
CA LYS A 244 -26.95 10.41 10.25
C LYS A 244 -26.39 10.11 8.86
N GLN A 245 -25.08 10.19 8.71
CA GLN A 245 -24.34 9.82 7.50
C GLN A 245 -23.99 8.32 7.42
N ARG A 246 -24.71 7.49 8.18
CA ARG A 246 -24.59 6.02 8.20
C ARG A 246 -23.24 5.49 8.69
N HIS A 247 -22.50 6.28 9.48
CA HIS A 247 -21.25 5.81 10.09
C HIS A 247 -21.52 4.79 11.20
N VAL A 248 -21.19 3.53 10.95
CA VAL A 248 -21.58 2.38 11.81
C VAL A 248 -21.03 2.48 13.23
N LYS A 249 -19.75 2.86 13.39
CA LYS A 249 -19.16 2.99 14.74
C LYS A 249 -19.77 4.15 15.53
N ALA A 250 -20.20 5.20 14.83
CA ALA A 250 -20.85 6.34 15.47
C ALA A 250 -22.26 5.96 15.95
N GLN A 251 -23.01 5.21 15.15
CA GLN A 251 -24.31 4.65 15.57
C GLN A 251 -24.19 3.74 16.79
N ALA A 252 -23.11 2.95 16.89
CA ALA A 252 -22.85 2.13 18.07
C ALA A 252 -22.46 3.00 19.28
N ALA A 253 -21.63 4.02 19.09
CA ALA A 253 -21.24 4.95 20.15
C ALA A 253 -22.43 5.77 20.69
N CYS A 254 -23.33 6.24 19.82
CA CYS A 254 -24.58 6.89 20.22
C CYS A 254 -25.45 5.98 21.09
N ARG A 255 -25.58 4.71 20.72
CA ARG A 255 -26.37 3.73 21.50
C ARG A 255 -25.75 3.55 22.89
N ARG A 256 -24.45 3.27 22.95
CA ARG A 256 -23.71 3.08 24.20
C ARG A 256 -23.78 4.25 25.18
N LEU A 257 -23.80 5.49 24.68
CA LEU A 257 -23.80 6.69 25.53
C LEU A 257 -25.20 7.20 25.90
N LYS A 258 -26.25 6.56 25.37
CA LYS A 258 -27.66 6.88 25.68
C LYS A 258 -28.34 5.84 26.57
N GLU A 259 -27.70 4.68 26.75
CA GLU A 259 -28.05 3.64 27.73
C GLU A 259 -27.45 3.96 29.10
#